data_AF-A0A1E4TG27-F1
#
_entry.id   AF-A0A1E4TG27-F1
#
_cell.length_a   1.000
_cell.length_b   1.000
_cell.length_c   1.000
_cell.angle_alpha   90.00
_cell.angle_beta   90.00
_cell.angle_gamma   90.00
#
_symmetry.space_group_name_H-M   'P 1'
#
loop_
_entity.id
_entity.type
_entity.pdbx_description
1 polymer ?
#
loop_
_entity_poly.entity_id
_entity_poly.type
_entity_poly.pdbx_seq_one_letter_code
_entity_poly.pdbx_strand_id
1 'polypeptide(L)'
;MVDAVFQGTDATFFAMGPTNSGKSHSLFGDSLDDGLTSLAFEQIFERIGDNSASFNDLENALATLAERNFNTLSTSSLFQCKQNKTGKAESATETAKLQDIGEHDYRYGVYLSVVQIYNNTVTDLLDQSSRTKSLQANMDGTMNVAGVNKIHVANLSEANQILAKALKKRSVHSTALNSGSSRSHALCSIEICKLLGSNNIELTKLTIADLAGSERVESAKASGSRLVESRSINSSLMHLGHCLEEIRKSTSSNSGKLRGNPPPSLRNSKLNQILLNNLYSENRQPKACLFMTADLSGDIYQLIQMFTYSLSASGTCVPLRQQSPKKLALRAGITSNASPTKTKTRDRKAEAHSDRPVCQEIDSNELEERVRQSVTLELGNTMKAGIDKYYYEFAEARQREQKIMDRRLDLISKQITNEQALRQEAERKLADALSTIALLRAENERLTAQLNSQTVQTHTEEYNKENSPAKATKFGRLEISPSKRTVRRLLQESTYDILGERLN
;
A
#
# COMPACT_ATOMS: atom_id res chain seq x y z
N MET A 1 6.63 -14.25 1.87
CA MET A 1 7.39 -13.50 0.84
C MET A 1 8.46 -12.64 1.47
N VAL A 2 8.11 -11.82 2.48
CA VAL A 2 9.07 -11.03 3.27
C VAL A 2 10.27 -11.86 3.75
N ASP A 3 10.04 -13.05 4.33
CA ASP A 3 11.14 -13.96 4.74
C ASP A 3 12.14 -14.27 3.62
N ALA A 4 11.65 -14.46 2.39
CA ALA A 4 12.50 -14.80 1.27
C ALA A 4 13.45 -13.65 0.92
N VAL A 5 12.94 -12.42 0.97
CA VAL A 5 13.69 -11.19 0.68
C VAL A 5 14.79 -11.00 1.72
N PHE A 6 14.48 -11.17 3.02
CA PHE A 6 15.51 -11.12 4.07
C PHE A 6 16.54 -12.28 4.01
N GLN A 7 16.17 -13.40 3.39
CA GLN A 7 17.08 -14.53 3.10
C GLN A 7 17.89 -14.33 1.82
N GLY A 8 17.82 -13.16 1.18
CA GLY A 8 18.58 -12.89 -0.04
C GLY A 8 17.82 -13.18 -1.34
N THR A 9 16.57 -13.65 -1.28
CA THR A 9 15.85 -14.17 -2.44
C THR A 9 14.79 -13.19 -2.92
N ASP A 10 14.85 -12.85 -4.20
CA ASP A 10 13.82 -12.03 -4.83
C ASP A 10 12.45 -12.70 -4.81
N ALA A 11 11.43 -11.87 -4.63
CA ALA A 11 10.05 -12.31 -4.52
C ALA A 11 9.12 -11.45 -5.39
N THR A 12 8.15 -12.10 -6.03
CA THR A 12 7.12 -11.42 -6.82
C THR A 12 5.74 -11.87 -6.34
N PHE A 13 4.91 -10.92 -5.94
CA PHE A 13 3.51 -11.11 -5.62
C PHE A 13 2.68 -10.33 -6.63
N PHE A 14 1.72 -10.95 -7.30
CA PHE A 14 0.90 -10.22 -8.26
C PHE A 14 -0.56 -10.66 -8.23
N ALA A 15 -1.46 -9.69 -8.27
CA ALA A 15 -2.89 -9.94 -8.30
C ALA A 15 -3.42 -9.92 -9.74
N MET A 16 -4.29 -10.89 -10.05
CA MET A 16 -5.03 -10.97 -11.30
C MET A 16 -6.52 -11.17 -11.02
N GLY A 17 -7.37 -10.64 -11.89
CA GLY A 17 -8.78 -10.41 -11.57
C GLY A 17 -9.50 -9.62 -12.64
N PRO A 18 -10.81 -9.87 -12.88
CA PRO A 18 -11.61 -8.95 -13.69
C PRO A 18 -11.73 -7.61 -12.97
N THR A 19 -12.07 -6.54 -13.68
CA THR A 19 -12.40 -5.26 -13.03
C THR A 19 -13.45 -5.45 -11.94
N ASN A 20 -13.31 -4.67 -10.86
CA ASN A 20 -14.20 -4.71 -9.69
C ASN A 20 -14.14 -5.98 -8.82
N SER A 21 -13.21 -6.91 -9.06
CA SER A 21 -13.02 -8.10 -8.20
C SER A 21 -12.29 -7.85 -6.87
N GLY A 22 -11.92 -6.60 -6.55
CA GLY A 22 -11.19 -6.27 -5.33
C GLY A 22 -9.66 -6.43 -5.39
N LYS A 23 -9.04 -6.56 -6.57
CA LYS A 23 -7.57 -6.62 -6.75
C LYS A 23 -6.84 -5.47 -6.03
N SER A 24 -7.11 -4.23 -6.46
CA SER A 24 -6.40 -3.05 -6.00
C SER A 24 -6.67 -2.80 -4.52
N HIS A 25 -7.90 -3.06 -4.06
CA HIS A 25 -8.27 -2.99 -2.65
C HIS A 25 -7.46 -3.99 -1.81
N SER A 26 -7.37 -5.25 -2.23
CA SER A 26 -6.58 -6.26 -1.50
C SER A 26 -5.09 -5.92 -1.45
N LEU A 27 -4.53 -5.39 -2.55
CA LEU A 27 -3.11 -5.08 -2.65
C LEU A 27 -2.72 -3.77 -1.95
N PHE A 28 -3.48 -2.71 -2.16
CA PHE A 28 -3.11 -1.36 -1.75
C PHE A 28 -4.02 -0.75 -0.68
N GLY A 29 -5.20 -1.35 -0.46
CA GLY A 29 -6.16 -0.84 0.51
C GLY A 29 -6.92 0.38 0.01
N ASP A 30 -7.62 1.01 0.95
CA ASP A 30 -8.23 2.32 0.79
C ASP A 30 -7.98 3.19 2.04
N SER A 31 -8.81 4.19 2.30
CA SER A 31 -8.66 5.06 3.48
C SER A 31 -9.11 4.40 4.79
N LEU A 32 -9.85 3.29 4.72
CA LEU A 32 -10.42 2.58 5.85
C LEU A 32 -9.63 1.31 6.16
N ASP A 33 -9.25 0.57 5.12
CA ASP A 33 -8.58 -0.72 5.24
C ASP A 33 -7.17 -0.68 4.60
N ASP A 34 -6.16 -1.11 5.36
CA ASP A 34 -4.81 -1.30 4.85
C ASP A 34 -4.71 -2.48 3.88
N GLY A 35 -4.02 -2.28 2.76
CA GLY A 35 -3.74 -3.34 1.80
C GLY A 35 -2.53 -4.19 2.17
N LEU A 36 -2.36 -5.33 1.48
CA LEU A 36 -1.20 -6.22 1.63
C LEU A 36 0.16 -5.52 1.49
N THR A 37 0.24 -4.44 0.71
CA THR A 37 1.48 -3.65 0.55
C THR A 37 1.83 -2.90 1.83
N SER A 38 0.85 -2.27 2.51
CA SER A 38 1.03 -1.57 3.79
C SER A 38 1.45 -2.58 4.87
N LEU A 39 0.77 -3.73 4.94
CA LEU A 39 1.12 -4.83 5.85
C LEU A 39 2.52 -5.41 5.57
N ALA A 40 2.94 -5.46 4.31
CA ALA A 40 4.29 -5.88 3.95
C ALA A 40 5.34 -4.86 4.42
N PHE A 41 5.06 -3.55 4.30
CA PHE A 41 5.94 -2.52 4.87
C PHE A 41 6.08 -2.67 6.38
N GLU A 42 4.96 -2.85 7.08
CA GLU A 42 4.93 -3.03 8.53
C GLU A 42 5.85 -4.19 8.96
N GLN A 43 5.68 -5.37 8.36
CA GLN A 43 6.55 -6.53 8.65
C GLN A 43 8.02 -6.29 8.30
N ILE A 44 8.31 -5.54 7.22
CA ILE A 44 9.68 -5.22 6.84
C ILE A 44 10.33 -4.31 7.87
N PHE A 45 9.65 -3.23 8.28
CA PHE A 45 10.19 -2.28 9.25
C PHE A 45 10.26 -2.86 10.66
N GLU A 46 9.28 -3.68 11.07
CA GLU A 46 9.33 -4.42 12.33
C GLU A 46 10.55 -5.35 12.40
N ARG A 47 10.87 -6.02 11.29
CA ARG A 47 12.02 -6.92 11.20
C ARG A 47 13.36 -6.20 11.13
N ILE A 48 13.40 -5.00 10.55
CA ILE A 48 14.61 -4.17 10.54
C ILE A 48 14.90 -3.63 11.94
N GLY A 49 13.86 -3.17 12.65
CA GLY A 49 14.00 -2.58 13.99
C GLY A 49 15.06 -1.47 14.01
N ASP A 50 15.97 -1.52 14.98
CA ASP A 50 17.01 -0.52 15.17
C ASP A 50 18.19 -0.64 14.18
N ASN A 51 18.19 -1.65 13.33
CA ASN A 51 19.24 -1.91 12.35
C ASN A 51 19.07 -1.09 11.05
N SER A 52 18.29 -0.02 11.06
CA SER A 52 18.18 0.88 9.91
C SER A 52 19.51 1.57 9.61
N ALA A 53 19.87 1.65 8.33
CA ALA A 53 21.01 2.42 7.83
C ALA A 53 20.59 3.86 7.50
N SER A 54 21.49 4.83 7.69
CA SER A 54 21.24 6.20 7.23
C SER A 54 21.33 6.29 5.71
N PHE A 55 20.63 7.27 5.12
CA PHE A 55 20.67 7.49 3.67
C PHE A 55 22.10 7.72 3.16
N ASN A 56 22.92 8.46 3.90
CA ASN A 56 24.30 8.78 3.51
C ASN A 56 25.18 7.52 3.51
N ASP A 57 25.03 6.65 4.51
CA ASP A 57 25.80 5.40 4.58
C ASP A 57 25.45 4.49 3.40
N LEU A 58 24.16 4.40 3.08
CA LEU A 58 23.68 3.62 1.94
C LEU A 58 24.14 4.22 0.60
N GLU A 59 24.07 5.54 0.45
CA GLU A 59 24.49 6.22 -0.79
C GLU A 59 25.99 6.03 -1.03
N ASN A 60 26.83 6.17 0.00
CA ASN A 60 28.25 5.91 -0.08
C ASN A 60 28.56 4.44 -0.44
N ALA A 61 27.86 3.50 0.20
CA ALA A 61 28.02 2.07 -0.05
C ALA A 61 27.54 1.69 -1.48
N LEU A 62 26.43 2.25 -1.94
CA LEU A 62 25.93 2.03 -3.30
C LEU A 62 26.80 2.71 -4.36
N ALA A 63 27.42 3.85 -4.06
CA ALA A 63 28.35 4.53 -4.96
C ALA A 63 29.62 3.70 -5.21
N THR A 64 30.10 2.94 -4.21
CA THR A 64 31.20 1.98 -4.41
C THR A 64 30.83 0.80 -5.32
N LEU A 65 29.54 0.50 -5.51
CA LEU A 65 29.02 -0.50 -6.44
C LEU A 65 28.74 0.07 -7.85
N ALA A 66 29.52 1.07 -8.29
CA ALA A 66 29.41 1.91 -9.50
C ALA A 66 29.02 1.27 -10.87
N GLU A 67 28.60 0.02 -10.95
CA GLU A 67 28.09 -0.65 -12.16
C GLU A 67 26.56 -0.70 -12.26
N ARG A 68 25.80 -0.27 -11.25
CA ARG A 68 24.33 -0.23 -11.32
C ARG A 68 23.84 1.21 -11.44
N ASN A 69 23.16 1.54 -12.53
CA ASN A 69 22.43 2.79 -12.77
C ASN A 69 21.29 2.99 -11.72
N PHE A 70 21.65 3.26 -10.47
CA PHE A 70 20.75 3.43 -9.33
C PHE A 70 20.51 4.92 -9.12
N ASN A 71 19.38 5.44 -9.63
CA ASN A 71 18.94 6.78 -9.30
C ASN A 71 18.26 6.75 -7.93
N THR A 72 19.04 6.97 -6.87
CA THR A 72 18.54 7.08 -5.50
C THR A 72 18.07 8.50 -5.21
N LEU A 73 16.93 8.61 -4.53
CA LEU A 73 16.39 9.87 -4.03
C LEU A 73 16.04 9.73 -2.55
N SER A 74 16.22 10.80 -1.79
CA SER A 74 15.72 10.89 -0.41
C SER A 74 14.23 11.24 -0.41
N THR A 75 13.48 10.77 0.59
CA THR A 75 12.06 11.13 0.81
C THR A 75 11.86 12.66 0.83
N SER A 76 12.76 13.40 1.46
CA SER A 76 12.72 14.87 1.54
C SER A 76 12.66 15.57 0.17
N SER A 77 13.28 15.01 -0.87
CA SER A 77 13.26 15.60 -2.21
C SER A 77 11.91 15.49 -2.92
N LEU A 78 11.05 14.54 -2.50
CA LEU A 78 9.73 14.31 -3.11
C LEU A 78 8.61 15.11 -2.48
N PHE A 79 8.74 15.49 -1.22
CA PHE A 79 7.72 16.21 -0.46
C PHE A 79 7.98 17.72 -0.38
N GLN A 80 9.01 18.24 -1.07
CA GLN A 80 9.24 19.69 -1.19
C GLN A 80 8.14 20.37 -2.02
N CYS A 81 7.03 20.67 -1.34
CA CYS A 81 6.05 21.68 -1.70
C CYS A 81 6.11 22.77 -0.62
N LYS A 82 6.58 23.97 -1.00
CA LYS A 82 6.49 25.25 -0.25
C LYS A 82 6.41 25.15 1.28
N GLN A 83 7.54 24.96 1.96
CA GLN A 83 7.69 25.53 3.29
C GLN A 83 8.29 26.93 3.15
N ASN A 84 7.49 27.93 3.51
CA ASN A 84 7.99 29.29 3.69
C ASN A 84 9.13 29.27 4.72
N LYS A 85 10.24 29.91 4.36
CA LYS A 85 11.37 30.17 5.25
C LYS A 85 10.87 30.98 6.46
N THR A 86 10.78 30.36 7.63
CA THR A 86 11.03 31.00 8.94
C THR A 86 11.20 29.91 9.98
N GLY A 87 12.42 29.73 10.50
CA GLY A 87 12.69 28.85 11.62
C GLY A 87 14.14 28.36 11.59
N LYS A 88 14.94 28.84 12.53
CA LYS A 88 16.37 28.54 12.68
C LYS A 88 16.60 27.03 12.83
N ALA A 89 17.58 26.52 12.10
CA ALA A 89 18.18 25.22 12.36
C ALA A 89 18.91 25.28 13.71
N GLU A 90 18.48 24.47 14.67
CA GLU A 90 19.31 24.09 15.81
C GLU A 90 20.02 22.79 15.45
N SER A 91 21.34 22.92 15.34
CA SER A 91 22.29 21.83 15.16
C SER A 91 22.40 21.05 16.47
N ALA A 92 21.84 19.85 16.52
CA ALA A 92 22.18 18.86 17.54
C ALA A 92 23.29 17.98 16.98
N THR A 93 24.52 18.36 17.35
CA THR A 93 25.74 17.58 17.12
C THR A 93 25.82 16.53 18.23
N GLU A 94 25.26 15.35 18.02
CA GLU A 94 25.54 14.19 18.88
C GLU A 94 26.47 13.23 18.14
N THR A 95 27.75 13.36 18.47
CA THR A 95 28.82 12.43 18.14
C THR A 95 28.59 11.13 18.91
N ALA A 96 27.80 10.23 18.33
CA ALA A 96 27.68 8.87 18.84
C ALA A 96 29.02 8.13 18.61
N LYS A 97 29.57 7.65 19.72
CA LYS A 97 30.86 6.96 19.84
C LYS A 97 30.91 5.74 18.91
N LEU A 98 31.96 5.66 18.10
CA LEU A 98 32.43 4.43 17.47
C LEU A 98 32.84 3.45 18.58
N GLN A 99 31.95 2.51 18.91
CA GLN A 99 32.30 1.30 19.66
C GLN A 99 32.43 0.15 18.67
N ASP A 100 33.48 -0.66 18.88
CA ASP A 100 33.87 -1.81 18.08
C ASP A 100 32.67 -2.64 17.59
N ILE A 101 32.50 -2.69 16.27
CA ILE A 101 31.42 -3.41 15.61
C ILE A 101 31.81 -4.88 15.52
N GLY A 102 31.11 -5.74 16.27
CA GLY A 102 31.25 -7.19 16.20
C GLY A 102 30.92 -7.74 14.79
N GLU A 103 31.50 -8.89 14.47
CA GLU A 103 31.53 -9.57 13.16
C GLU A 103 30.16 -9.89 12.49
N HIS A 104 29.02 -9.51 13.09
CA HIS A 104 27.68 -9.88 12.62
C HIS A 104 26.61 -8.75 12.66
N ASP A 105 26.99 -7.48 12.74
CA ASP A 105 25.99 -6.39 12.74
C ASP A 105 25.59 -6.00 11.30
N TYR A 106 24.36 -6.36 10.90
CA TYR A 106 23.81 -6.03 9.58
C TYR A 106 23.00 -4.74 9.65
N ARG A 107 23.19 -3.84 8.69
CA ARG A 107 22.35 -2.63 8.54
C ARG A 107 21.46 -2.74 7.31
N TYR A 108 20.25 -2.19 7.38
CA TYR A 108 19.25 -2.30 6.33
C TYR A 108 18.81 -0.94 5.82
N GLY A 109 18.78 -0.77 4.51
CA GLY A 109 18.12 0.33 3.81
C GLY A 109 16.95 -0.18 2.99
N VAL A 110 15.86 0.59 2.94
CA VAL A 110 14.67 0.24 2.15
C VAL A 110 14.46 1.29 1.08
N TYR A 111 14.30 0.84 -0.17
CA TYR A 111 14.02 1.69 -1.32
C TYR A 111 12.70 1.31 -1.97
N LEU A 112 11.90 2.31 -2.30
CA LEU A 112 10.64 2.14 -3.02
C LEU A 112 10.74 2.67 -4.44
N SER A 113 10.19 1.93 -5.39
CA SER A 113 9.89 2.43 -6.73
C SER A 113 8.52 1.95 -7.16
N VAL A 114 7.77 2.79 -7.88
CA VAL A 114 6.44 2.42 -8.38
C VAL A 114 6.35 2.77 -9.86
N VAL A 115 6.13 1.74 -10.68
CA VAL A 115 6.08 1.85 -12.13
C VAL A 115 4.68 1.49 -12.62
N GLN A 116 4.19 2.26 -13.59
CA GLN A 116 2.95 1.99 -14.30
C GLN A 116 3.26 1.51 -15.72
N ILE A 117 2.55 0.48 -16.16
CA ILE A 117 2.52 0.05 -17.56
C ILE A 117 1.12 0.32 -18.10
N TYR A 118 1.02 1.26 -19.03
CA TYR A 118 -0.23 1.66 -19.68
C TYR A 118 0.01 1.77 -21.18
N ASN A 119 -0.83 1.11 -21.98
CA ASN A 119 -0.71 1.09 -23.45
C ASN A 119 0.73 0.77 -23.94
N ASN A 120 1.33 -0.29 -23.38
CA ASN A 120 2.72 -0.72 -23.64
C ASN A 120 3.79 0.36 -23.39
N THR A 121 3.46 1.40 -22.63
CA THR A 121 4.36 2.48 -22.23
C THR A 121 4.64 2.38 -20.74
N VAL A 122 5.91 2.50 -20.36
CA VAL A 122 6.37 2.39 -18.97
C VAL A 122 6.56 3.79 -18.44
N THR A 123 5.94 4.11 -17.30
CA THR A 123 6.02 5.44 -16.67
C THR A 123 6.34 5.28 -15.20
N ASP A 124 7.24 6.11 -14.69
CA ASP A 124 7.53 6.18 -13.27
C ASP A 124 6.46 7.04 -12.56
N LEU A 125 5.80 6.44 -11.55
CA LEU A 125 4.74 7.12 -10.79
C LEU A 125 5.28 8.07 -9.72
N LEU A 126 6.58 8.04 -9.45
CA LEU A 126 7.27 8.88 -8.47
C LEU A 126 8.04 10.03 -9.14
N ASP A 127 8.29 9.94 -10.45
CA ASP A 127 8.87 11.01 -11.28
C ASP A 127 7.84 12.14 -11.54
N GLN A 128 8.20 13.40 -11.30
CA GLN A 128 7.32 14.53 -11.58
C GLN A 128 7.15 14.78 -13.10
N SER A 129 8.17 14.46 -13.90
CA SER A 129 8.19 14.75 -15.33
C SER A 129 7.25 13.88 -16.17
N SER A 130 6.76 12.76 -15.60
CA SER A 130 5.87 11.78 -16.25
C SER A 130 6.37 11.31 -17.62
N ARG A 131 7.70 11.30 -17.80
CA ARG A 131 8.34 10.84 -19.03
C ARG A 131 8.25 9.32 -19.14
N THR A 132 8.17 8.87 -20.38
CA THR A 132 8.22 7.45 -20.71
C THR A 132 9.62 6.92 -20.42
N LYS A 133 9.70 5.73 -19.83
CA LYS A 133 10.94 5.02 -19.50
C LYS A 133 11.14 3.87 -20.46
N SER A 134 12.39 3.58 -20.81
CA SER A 134 12.78 2.45 -21.65
C SER A 134 13.24 1.28 -20.79
N LEU A 135 13.19 0.07 -21.36
CA LEU A 135 13.81 -1.10 -20.77
C LEU A 135 15.28 -1.17 -21.21
N GLN A 136 16.16 -1.52 -20.28
CA GLN A 136 17.58 -1.77 -20.51
C GLN A 136 17.91 -3.18 -20.05
N ALA A 137 18.73 -3.87 -20.85
CA ALA A 137 19.28 -5.16 -20.46
C ALA A 137 20.46 -4.93 -19.51
N ASN A 138 20.45 -5.64 -18.40
CA ASN A 138 21.59 -5.74 -17.49
C ASN A 138 22.62 -6.75 -18.03
N MET A 139 23.81 -6.76 -17.41
CA MET A 139 24.89 -7.70 -17.76
C MET A 139 24.51 -9.17 -17.53
N ASP A 140 23.58 -9.45 -16.62
CA ASP A 140 23.05 -10.79 -16.33
C ASP A 140 21.93 -11.22 -17.31
N GLY A 141 21.65 -10.42 -18.36
CA GLY A 141 20.62 -10.69 -19.35
C GLY A 141 19.20 -10.37 -18.89
N THR A 142 19.04 -9.86 -17.66
CA THR A 142 17.75 -9.45 -17.09
C THR A 142 17.36 -8.05 -17.57
N MET A 143 16.06 -7.74 -17.65
CA MET A 143 15.57 -6.45 -18.15
C MET A 143 15.13 -5.56 -16.99
N ASN A 144 15.75 -4.39 -16.84
CA ASN A 144 15.36 -3.37 -15.88
C ASN A 144 14.79 -2.13 -16.56
N VAL A 145 13.95 -1.39 -15.84
CA VAL A 145 13.46 -0.09 -16.32
C VAL A 145 14.52 0.98 -16.04
N ALA A 146 14.99 1.64 -17.08
CA ALA A 146 16.05 2.62 -16.98
C ALA A 146 15.56 3.94 -16.36
N GLY A 147 16.37 4.52 -15.46
CA GLY A 147 16.11 5.83 -14.89
C GLY A 147 14.84 5.92 -14.05
N VAL A 148 14.44 4.80 -13.42
CA VAL A 148 13.38 4.78 -12.39
C VAL A 148 13.94 5.37 -11.10
N ASN A 149 13.17 6.24 -10.49
CA ASN A 149 13.51 6.81 -9.19
C ASN A 149 13.31 5.76 -8.09
N LYS A 150 14.36 5.53 -7.31
CA LYS A 150 14.36 4.64 -6.15
C LYS A 150 14.49 5.48 -4.89
N ILE A 151 13.46 5.44 -4.06
CA ILE A 151 13.30 6.40 -2.98
C ILE A 151 13.57 5.70 -1.67
N HIS A 152 14.61 6.16 -0.97
CA HIS A 152 14.91 5.65 0.36
C HIS A 152 13.80 6.02 1.34
N VAL A 153 13.33 5.07 2.13
CA VAL A 153 12.29 5.26 3.15
C VAL A 153 12.81 4.83 4.52
N ALA A 154 12.69 5.71 5.52
CA ALA A 154 13.20 5.45 6.85
C ALA A 154 12.16 4.77 7.77
N ASN A 155 10.87 4.93 7.49
CA ASN A 155 9.79 4.44 8.35
C ASN A 155 8.53 4.06 7.56
N LEU A 156 7.61 3.37 8.24
CA LEU A 156 6.33 2.92 7.69
C LEU A 156 5.47 4.08 7.16
N SER A 157 5.44 5.21 7.88
CA SER A 157 4.63 6.37 7.47
C SER A 157 5.11 6.95 6.13
N GLU A 158 6.42 7.13 5.96
CA GLU A 158 7.03 7.59 4.71
C GLU A 158 6.73 6.63 3.55
N ALA A 159 6.85 5.32 3.80
CA ALA A 159 6.54 4.29 2.81
C ALA A 159 5.08 4.37 2.32
N ASN A 160 4.14 4.47 3.26
CA ASN A 160 2.71 4.61 2.96
C ASN A 160 2.38 5.94 2.27
N GLN A 161 3.03 7.04 2.64
CA GLN A 161 2.86 8.32 1.95
C GLN A 161 3.35 8.28 0.49
N ILE A 162 4.48 7.63 0.23
CA ILE A 162 5.01 7.45 -1.13
C ILE A 162 4.08 6.56 -1.96
N LEU A 163 3.59 5.47 -1.38
CA LEU A 163 2.62 4.60 -2.03
C LEU A 163 1.34 5.37 -2.38
N ALA A 164 0.76 6.10 -1.43
CA ALA A 164 -0.43 6.91 -1.65
C ALA A 164 -0.21 7.98 -2.73
N LYS A 165 0.96 8.63 -2.75
CA LYS A 165 1.33 9.60 -3.81
C LYS A 165 1.38 8.94 -5.19
N ALA A 166 2.00 7.76 -5.30
CA ALA A 166 2.07 7.01 -6.55
C ALA A 166 0.68 6.58 -7.04
N LEU A 167 -0.16 6.06 -6.14
CA LEU A 167 -1.52 5.61 -6.46
C LEU A 167 -2.43 6.79 -6.86
N LYS A 168 -2.27 7.96 -6.22
CA LYS A 168 -2.94 9.19 -6.64
C LYS A 168 -2.52 9.61 -8.05
N LYS A 169 -1.23 9.51 -8.39
CA LYS A 169 -0.78 9.79 -9.77
C LYS A 169 -1.33 8.79 -10.78
N ARG A 170 -1.43 7.50 -10.39
CA ARG A 170 -2.08 6.46 -11.19
C ARG A 170 -3.55 6.80 -11.46
N SER A 171 -4.29 7.29 -10.46
CA SER A 171 -5.70 7.63 -10.60
C SER A 171 -5.96 8.90 -11.42
N VAL A 172 -5.06 9.89 -11.42
CA VAL A 172 -5.20 11.11 -12.26
C VAL A 172 -5.14 10.80 -13.76
N HIS A 173 -4.50 9.71 -14.17
CA HIS A 173 -4.51 9.25 -15.56
C HIS A 173 -5.81 8.54 -15.96
N SER A 174 -6.76 8.37 -15.03
CA SER A 174 -8.08 7.82 -15.32
C SER A 174 -8.97 8.90 -15.91
N THR A 175 -9.58 8.64 -17.06
CA THR A 175 -10.65 9.50 -17.57
C THR A 175 -11.90 9.37 -16.70
N ALA A 176 -12.72 10.43 -16.61
CA ALA A 176 -13.90 10.56 -15.74
C ALA A 176 -14.97 9.44 -15.85
N LEU A 177 -14.81 8.47 -16.76
CA LEU A 177 -15.73 7.37 -17.01
C LEU A 177 -15.25 6.02 -16.49
N ASN A 178 -14.00 5.87 -16.00
CA ASN A 178 -13.44 4.58 -15.58
C ASN A 178 -12.49 4.70 -14.36
N SER A 179 -12.38 3.63 -13.57
CA SER A 179 -11.31 3.47 -12.58
C SER A 179 -9.96 3.25 -13.29
N GLY A 180 -8.92 4.04 -13.01
CA GLY A 180 -7.62 3.88 -13.69
C GLY A 180 -6.85 2.63 -13.29
N SER A 181 -7.22 1.98 -12.18
CA SER A 181 -6.56 0.75 -11.75
C SER A 181 -6.92 -0.45 -12.63
N SER A 182 -8.09 -0.47 -13.27
CA SER A 182 -8.46 -1.55 -14.19
C SER A 182 -7.74 -1.48 -15.54
N ARG A 183 -7.21 -0.31 -15.90
CA ARG A 183 -6.72 -0.04 -17.26
C ARG A 183 -5.21 0.00 -17.38
N SER A 184 -4.50 -0.11 -16.27
CA SER A 184 -3.05 -0.06 -16.22
C SER A 184 -2.50 -1.04 -15.19
N HIS A 185 -1.35 -1.63 -15.48
CA HIS A 185 -0.63 -2.44 -14.51
C HIS A 185 0.20 -1.51 -13.62
N ALA A 186 0.21 -1.75 -12.32
CA ALA A 186 1.09 -1.06 -11.38
C ALA A 186 2.00 -2.04 -10.67
N LEU A 187 3.29 -1.75 -10.67
CA LEU A 187 4.32 -2.57 -10.03
C LEU A 187 4.99 -1.72 -8.95
N CYS A 188 4.73 -2.05 -7.69
CA CYS A 188 5.44 -1.50 -6.53
C CYS A 188 6.61 -2.42 -6.22
N SER A 189 7.83 -1.90 -6.30
CA SER A 189 9.06 -2.63 -5.98
C SER A 189 9.65 -2.09 -4.68
N ILE A 190 9.87 -2.99 -3.74
CA ILE A 190 10.52 -2.76 -2.45
C ILE A 190 11.89 -3.43 -2.53
N GLU A 191 12.95 -2.63 -2.55
CA GLU A 191 14.33 -3.11 -2.60
C GLU A 191 14.96 -2.96 -1.21
N ILE A 192 15.38 -4.08 -0.64
CA ILE A 192 16.07 -4.12 0.66
C ILE A 192 17.57 -4.23 0.38
N CYS A 193 18.30 -3.22 0.84
CA CYS A 193 19.76 -3.14 0.83
C CYS A 193 20.27 -3.59 2.20
N LYS A 194 20.92 -4.75 2.25
CA LYS A 194 21.57 -5.28 3.44
C LYS A 194 23.07 -5.00 3.36
N LEU A 195 23.55 -4.20 4.28
CA LEU A 195 24.96 -3.88 4.46
C LEU A 195 25.56 -4.79 5.53
N LEU A 196 26.63 -5.50 5.18
CA LEU A 196 27.48 -6.25 6.10
C LEU A 196 28.85 -5.59 6.15
N GLY A 197 29.10 -4.78 7.18
CA GLY A 197 30.29 -3.94 7.26
C GLY A 197 30.37 -2.92 6.12
N SER A 198 31.59 -2.53 5.71
CA SER A 198 31.81 -1.45 4.76
C SER A 198 31.67 -1.84 3.28
N ASN A 199 31.82 -3.13 2.95
CA ASN A 199 32.06 -3.56 1.54
C ASN A 199 31.11 -4.64 1.02
N ASN A 200 30.34 -5.33 1.88
CA ASN A 200 29.42 -6.38 1.43
C ASN A 200 27.99 -5.86 1.41
N ILE A 201 27.45 -5.73 0.20
CA ILE A 201 26.11 -5.21 -0.03
C ILE A 201 25.29 -6.28 -0.74
N GLU A 202 24.17 -6.64 -0.12
CA GLU A 202 23.21 -7.57 -0.67
C GLU A 202 21.91 -6.82 -0.97
N LEU A 203 21.57 -6.72 -2.26
CA LEU A 203 20.32 -6.13 -2.73
C LEU A 203 19.32 -7.23 -3.04
N THR A 204 18.11 -7.08 -2.51
CA THR A 204 17.01 -8.02 -2.72
C THR A 204 15.74 -7.26 -3.03
N LYS A 205 14.87 -7.83 -3.88
CA LYS A 205 13.70 -7.13 -4.40
C LYS A 205 12.41 -7.91 -4.17
N LEU A 206 11.45 -7.26 -3.53
CA LEU A 206 10.05 -7.68 -3.47
C LEU A 206 9.23 -6.83 -4.44
N THR A 207 8.61 -7.46 -5.43
CA THR A 207 7.71 -6.79 -6.37
C THR A 207 6.27 -7.16 -6.06
N ILE A 208 5.44 -6.19 -5.71
CA ILE A 208 3.99 -6.32 -5.54
C ILE A 208 3.31 -5.67 -6.75
N ALA A 209 2.62 -6.45 -7.57
CA ALA A 209 2.01 -5.98 -8.81
C ALA A 209 0.48 -6.11 -8.82
N ASP A 210 -0.18 -5.02 -9.15
CA ASP A 210 -1.61 -4.96 -9.44
C ASP A 210 -1.80 -4.97 -10.96
N LEU A 211 -2.23 -6.11 -11.50
CA LEU A 211 -2.45 -6.23 -12.93
C LEU A 211 -3.79 -5.61 -13.32
N ALA A 212 -3.83 -5.06 -14.53
CA ALA A 212 -5.04 -4.56 -15.16
C ALA A 212 -6.13 -5.64 -15.22
N GLY A 213 -7.39 -5.20 -15.35
CA GLY A 213 -8.53 -6.08 -15.46
C GLY A 213 -8.42 -7.02 -16.65
N SER A 214 -8.80 -8.29 -16.46
CA SER A 214 -8.79 -9.32 -17.51
C SER A 214 -10.02 -9.31 -18.41
N GLU A 215 -10.89 -8.31 -18.27
CA GLU A 215 -12.15 -8.27 -19.00
C GLU A 215 -12.00 -8.13 -20.51
N ARG A 216 -12.90 -8.83 -21.21
CA ARG A 216 -13.08 -8.66 -22.64
C ARG A 216 -14.01 -7.48 -22.84
N VAL A 217 -13.48 -6.42 -23.44
CA VAL A 217 -14.34 -5.35 -23.97
C VAL A 217 -15.07 -5.92 -25.17
N GLU A 218 -16.39 -6.02 -25.11
CA GLU A 218 -17.22 -6.25 -26.30
C GLU A 218 -16.96 -5.10 -27.28
N SER A 219 -16.16 -5.39 -28.30
CA SER A 219 -15.54 -4.44 -29.21
C SER A 219 -16.51 -3.74 -30.17
N ALA A 220 -17.82 -3.80 -29.93
CA ALA A 220 -18.84 -3.23 -30.81
C ALA A 220 -19.09 -1.72 -30.56
N LYS A 221 -18.76 -1.17 -29.38
CA LYS A 221 -19.09 0.22 -29.01
C LYS A 221 -17.89 1.14 -28.71
N ALA A 222 -16.67 0.61 -28.64
CA ALA A 222 -15.48 1.40 -28.33
C ALA A 222 -14.75 1.82 -29.63
N SER A 223 -14.76 3.11 -29.95
CA SER A 223 -14.05 3.66 -31.13
C SER A 223 -12.72 4.33 -30.75
N GLY A 224 -11.74 4.29 -31.66
CA GLY A 224 -10.48 5.01 -31.55
C GLY A 224 -9.46 4.45 -30.55
N SER A 225 -8.84 5.33 -29.76
CA SER A 225 -7.74 5.03 -28.82
C SER A 225 -8.09 4.00 -27.74
N ARG A 226 -9.37 3.92 -27.35
CA ARG A 226 -9.87 2.96 -26.35
C ARG A 226 -9.78 1.51 -26.82
N LEU A 227 -9.94 1.27 -28.12
CA LEU A 227 -9.80 -0.06 -28.70
C LEU A 227 -8.33 -0.52 -28.65
N VAL A 228 -7.40 0.38 -29.01
CA VAL A 228 -5.95 0.12 -28.98
C VAL A 228 -5.50 -0.20 -27.55
N GLU A 229 -5.97 0.58 -26.59
CA GLU A 229 -5.67 0.38 -25.18
C GLU A 229 -6.19 -0.97 -24.65
N SER A 230 -7.46 -1.28 -24.91
CA SER A 230 -8.07 -2.55 -24.48
C SER A 230 -7.35 -3.75 -25.09
N ARG A 231 -6.93 -3.62 -26.35
CA ARG A 231 -6.09 -4.62 -27.04
C ARG A 231 -4.73 -4.77 -26.36
N SER A 232 -4.10 -3.67 -25.92
CA SER A 232 -2.80 -3.73 -25.23
C SER A 232 -2.90 -4.43 -23.88
N ILE A 233 -3.96 -4.18 -23.10
CA ILE A 233 -4.19 -4.84 -21.80
C ILE A 233 -4.35 -6.34 -22.00
N ASN A 234 -5.30 -6.74 -22.86
CA ASN A 234 -5.59 -8.15 -23.11
C ASN A 234 -4.41 -8.89 -23.75
N SER A 235 -3.68 -8.23 -24.66
CA SER A 235 -2.44 -8.75 -25.22
C SER A 235 -1.41 -9.01 -24.11
N SER A 236 -1.17 -8.06 -23.20
CA SER A 236 -0.17 -8.24 -22.15
C SER A 236 -0.49 -9.40 -21.19
N LEU A 237 -1.76 -9.60 -20.83
CA LEU A 237 -2.21 -10.71 -19.97
C LEU A 237 -2.22 -12.06 -20.70
N MET A 238 -2.60 -12.08 -21.98
CA MET A 238 -2.50 -13.28 -22.81
C MET A 238 -1.05 -13.76 -22.92
N HIS A 239 -0.12 -12.84 -23.21
CA HIS A 239 1.31 -13.16 -23.24
C HIS A 239 1.83 -13.61 -21.88
N LEU A 240 1.30 -13.09 -20.76
CA LEU A 240 1.63 -13.58 -19.43
C LEU A 240 1.21 -15.04 -19.26
N GLY A 241 -0.02 -15.39 -19.67
CA GLY A 241 -0.52 -16.77 -19.64
C GLY A 241 0.34 -17.75 -20.46
N HIS A 242 0.69 -17.38 -21.70
CA HIS A 242 1.59 -18.17 -22.54
C HIS A 242 2.98 -18.34 -21.91
N CYS A 243 3.54 -17.25 -21.37
CA CYS A 243 4.83 -17.31 -20.70
C CYS A 243 4.79 -18.31 -19.55
N LEU A 244 3.83 -18.19 -18.62
CA LEU A 244 3.66 -19.10 -17.49
C LEU A 244 3.50 -20.57 -17.92
N GLU A 245 2.78 -20.82 -19.02
CA GLU A 245 2.65 -22.17 -19.57
C GLU A 245 3.99 -22.73 -20.09
N GLU A 246 4.80 -21.91 -20.78
CA GLU A 246 6.15 -22.28 -21.19
C GLU A 246 7.07 -22.53 -19.98
N ILE A 247 6.96 -21.71 -18.92
CA ILE A 247 7.68 -21.94 -17.65
C ILE A 247 7.32 -23.31 -17.07
N ARG A 248 6.03 -23.67 -17.05
CA ARG A 248 5.56 -24.96 -16.55
C ARG A 248 6.04 -26.16 -17.38
N LYS A 249 6.02 -26.03 -18.71
CA LYS A 249 6.52 -27.09 -19.62
C LYS A 249 8.02 -27.31 -19.39
N SER A 250 8.81 -26.24 -19.33
CA SER A 250 10.26 -26.34 -19.10
C SER A 250 10.63 -26.96 -17.75
N THR A 251 9.87 -26.68 -16.70
CA THR A 251 10.07 -27.27 -15.36
C THR A 251 9.67 -28.75 -15.27
N SER A 252 8.67 -29.18 -16.04
CA SER A 252 8.24 -30.58 -16.11
C SER A 252 9.22 -31.47 -16.87
N SER A 253 9.95 -30.91 -17.86
CA SER A 253 10.91 -31.64 -18.70
C SER A 253 12.32 -31.72 -18.10
N ASN A 254 12.76 -30.73 -17.32
CA ASN A 254 14.13 -30.64 -16.80
C ASN A 254 14.18 -30.67 -15.26
N SER A 255 14.40 -31.86 -14.68
CA SER A 255 14.90 -32.12 -13.30
C SER A 255 14.61 -31.09 -12.17
N GLY A 256 13.42 -30.46 -12.17
CA GLY A 256 12.94 -29.56 -11.11
C GLY A 256 13.72 -28.26 -10.91
N LYS A 257 14.60 -27.85 -11.83
CA LYS A 257 15.31 -26.56 -11.74
C LYS A 257 14.99 -25.69 -12.95
N LEU A 258 14.61 -24.44 -12.72
CA LEU A 258 14.57 -23.34 -13.70
C LEU A 258 15.99 -22.96 -14.15
N ARG A 259 16.81 -23.93 -14.58
CA ARG A 259 18.13 -23.71 -15.18
C ARG A 259 17.98 -23.79 -16.68
N GLY A 260 17.91 -22.64 -17.33
CA GLY A 260 17.82 -22.52 -18.77
C GLY A 260 17.60 -21.08 -19.20
N ASN A 261 17.80 -20.80 -20.48
CA ASN A 261 17.51 -19.48 -21.05
C ASN A 261 16.04 -19.12 -20.80
N PRO A 262 15.73 -17.83 -20.55
CA PRO A 262 14.36 -17.38 -20.38
C PRO A 262 13.51 -17.73 -21.64
N PRO A 263 12.22 -18.02 -21.46
CA PRO A 263 11.34 -18.38 -22.54
C PRO A 263 11.25 -17.24 -23.57
N PRO A 264 11.20 -17.53 -24.88
CA PRO A 264 11.09 -16.49 -25.90
C PRO A 264 9.89 -15.57 -25.68
N SER A 265 8.77 -16.14 -25.20
CA SER A 265 7.53 -15.41 -24.90
C SER A 265 7.66 -14.35 -23.80
N LEU A 266 8.70 -14.41 -22.96
CA LEU A 266 9.01 -13.37 -21.96
C LEU A 266 9.17 -12.01 -22.64
N ARG A 267 9.76 -11.99 -23.85
CA ARG A 267 10.07 -10.75 -24.59
C ARG A 267 8.84 -10.12 -25.26
N ASN A 268 7.75 -10.87 -25.41
CA ASN A 268 6.57 -10.40 -26.15
C ASN A 268 5.80 -9.28 -25.44
N SER A 269 6.02 -9.10 -24.13
CA SER A 269 5.33 -8.10 -23.32
C SER A 269 6.28 -7.43 -22.35
N LYS A 270 6.27 -6.09 -22.29
CA LYS A 270 7.05 -5.33 -21.28
C LYS A 270 6.66 -5.71 -19.86
N LEU A 271 5.39 -6.07 -19.63
CA LEU A 271 4.92 -6.58 -18.34
C LEU A 271 5.71 -7.84 -17.96
N ASN A 272 5.79 -8.82 -18.86
CA ASN A 272 6.48 -10.07 -18.61
C ASN A 272 7.97 -9.83 -18.35
N GLN A 273 8.60 -8.98 -19.17
CA GLN A 273 10.01 -8.62 -19.03
C GLN A 273 10.35 -7.98 -17.68
N ILE A 274 9.42 -7.23 -17.06
CA ILE A 274 9.65 -6.60 -15.75
C ILE A 274 9.22 -7.54 -14.61
N LEU A 275 8.02 -8.13 -14.71
CA LEU A 275 7.38 -8.89 -13.64
C LEU A 275 8.05 -10.23 -13.37
N LEU A 276 8.39 -10.95 -14.44
CA LEU A 276 8.97 -12.30 -14.38
C LEU A 276 10.49 -12.28 -14.49
N ASN A 277 11.10 -11.08 -14.52
CA ASN A 277 12.54 -10.91 -14.64
C ASN A 277 13.31 -11.68 -13.56
N ASN A 278 12.82 -11.55 -12.32
CA ASN A 278 13.44 -12.14 -11.15
C ASN A 278 13.31 -13.67 -11.12
N LEU A 279 12.47 -14.28 -12.00
CA LEU A 279 12.25 -15.73 -12.02
C LEU A 279 13.43 -16.55 -12.58
N TYR A 280 14.36 -15.90 -13.28
CA TYR A 280 15.45 -16.55 -14.01
C TYR A 280 16.84 -16.21 -13.47
N SER A 281 16.95 -15.56 -12.31
CA SER A 281 18.25 -15.25 -11.71
C SER A 281 19.02 -16.53 -11.33
N GLU A 282 20.30 -16.62 -11.70
CA GLU A 282 21.12 -17.82 -11.54
C GLU A 282 21.42 -18.19 -10.08
N ASN A 283 21.37 -17.21 -9.17
CA ASN A 283 21.97 -17.33 -7.85
C ASN A 283 21.03 -17.89 -6.77
N ARG A 284 19.70 -17.73 -6.89
CA ARG A 284 18.72 -18.16 -5.89
C ARG A 284 17.37 -18.51 -6.52
N GLN A 285 16.67 -19.51 -5.97
CA GLN A 285 15.34 -19.93 -6.43
C GLN A 285 14.30 -18.86 -6.08
N PRO A 286 13.84 -18.06 -7.05
CA PRO A 286 12.97 -16.93 -6.79
C PRO A 286 11.56 -17.39 -6.42
N LYS A 287 10.88 -16.64 -5.55
CA LYS A 287 9.51 -16.99 -5.12
C LYS A 287 8.49 -16.12 -5.83
N ALA A 288 7.55 -16.74 -6.55
CA ALA A 288 6.39 -16.04 -7.09
C ALA A 288 5.09 -16.52 -6.43
N CYS A 289 4.16 -15.59 -6.23
CA CYS A 289 2.80 -15.88 -5.80
C CYS A 289 1.83 -15.12 -6.71
N LEU A 290 0.90 -15.87 -7.29
CA LEU A 290 -0.24 -15.36 -8.01
C LEU A 290 -1.45 -15.29 -7.06
N PHE A 291 -1.97 -14.09 -6.86
CA PHE A 291 -3.19 -13.86 -6.09
C PHE A 291 -4.37 -13.65 -7.03
N MET A 292 -5.36 -14.54 -6.94
CA MET A 292 -6.51 -14.53 -7.83
C MET A 292 -7.70 -13.92 -7.12
N THR A 293 -8.31 -12.92 -7.74
CA THR A 293 -9.54 -12.30 -7.27
C THR A 293 -10.65 -12.57 -8.27
N ALA A 294 -11.83 -12.94 -7.78
CA ALA A 294 -12.97 -13.29 -8.61
C ALA A 294 -14.09 -12.28 -8.40
N ASP A 295 -14.65 -11.76 -9.49
CA ASP A 295 -15.99 -11.18 -9.46
C ASP A 295 -16.95 -12.27 -9.89
N LEU A 296 -17.65 -12.82 -8.92
CA LEU A 296 -18.58 -13.91 -9.13
C LEU A 296 -19.83 -13.46 -9.93
N SER A 297 -20.11 -12.15 -9.99
CA SER A 297 -21.27 -11.57 -10.70
C SER A 297 -20.92 -11.18 -12.12
N GLY A 298 -19.63 -11.21 -12.43
CA GLY A 298 -19.08 -10.92 -13.73
C GLY A 298 -19.19 -12.09 -14.70
N ASP A 299 -18.52 -11.92 -15.83
CA ASP A 299 -18.47 -12.92 -16.89
C ASP A 299 -17.66 -14.15 -16.45
N ILE A 300 -18.34 -15.29 -16.41
CA ILE A 300 -17.78 -16.60 -16.03
C ILE A 300 -16.61 -16.99 -16.95
N TYR A 301 -16.61 -16.59 -18.22
CA TYR A 301 -15.49 -16.90 -19.12
C TYR A 301 -14.19 -16.22 -18.69
N GLN A 302 -14.28 -15.06 -18.04
CA GLN A 302 -13.10 -14.36 -17.49
C GLN A 302 -12.55 -15.13 -16.29
N LEU A 303 -13.44 -15.60 -15.40
CA LEU A 303 -13.06 -16.45 -14.28
C LEU A 303 -12.39 -17.75 -14.77
N ILE A 304 -12.99 -18.43 -15.77
CA ILE A 304 -12.41 -19.64 -16.36
C ILE A 304 -11.01 -19.36 -16.91
N GLN A 305 -10.84 -18.32 -17.72
CA GLN A 305 -9.54 -17.93 -18.29
C GLN A 305 -8.49 -17.68 -17.21
N MET A 306 -8.90 -17.01 -16.15
CA MET A 306 -8.11 -16.75 -14.96
C MET A 306 -7.68 -18.05 -14.27
N PHE A 307 -8.60 -18.97 -14.03
CA PHE A 307 -8.27 -20.28 -13.48
C PHE A 307 -7.33 -21.08 -14.39
N THR A 308 -7.48 -20.99 -15.71
CA THR A 308 -6.53 -21.58 -16.66
C THR A 308 -5.12 -21.04 -16.44
N TYR A 309 -4.96 -19.72 -16.28
CA TYR A 309 -3.65 -19.14 -15.97
C TYR A 309 -3.10 -19.59 -14.61
N SER A 310 -3.96 -19.72 -13.60
CA SER A 310 -3.56 -20.24 -12.30
C SER A 310 -3.08 -21.69 -12.38
N LEU A 311 -3.70 -22.51 -13.24
CA LEU A 311 -3.29 -23.89 -13.45
C LEU A 311 -1.92 -23.93 -14.15
N SER A 312 -1.68 -23.07 -15.14
CA SER A 312 -0.35 -22.92 -15.75
C SER A 312 0.71 -22.49 -14.73
N ALA A 313 0.37 -21.62 -13.78
CA ALA A 313 1.26 -21.21 -12.70
C ALA A 313 1.47 -22.28 -11.60
N SER A 314 0.44 -23.06 -11.25
CA SER A 314 0.47 -24.01 -10.12
C SER A 314 1.51 -25.13 -10.28
N GLY A 315 1.89 -25.45 -11.52
CA GLY A 315 2.93 -26.44 -11.82
C GLY A 315 4.37 -25.93 -11.68
N THR A 316 4.61 -24.66 -11.38
CA THR A 316 5.96 -24.08 -11.25
C THR A 316 6.47 -24.03 -9.81
N CYS A 317 5.67 -24.46 -8.83
CA CYS A 317 6.08 -24.58 -7.44
C CYS A 317 6.80 -25.91 -7.19
N VAL A 318 8.09 -25.80 -6.83
CA VAL A 318 8.91 -26.89 -6.27
C VAL A 318 8.12 -27.57 -5.13
N PRO A 319 7.93 -28.90 -5.14
CA PRO A 319 7.28 -29.57 -4.03
C PRO A 319 8.09 -29.30 -2.76
N LEU A 320 7.42 -28.78 -1.73
CA LEU A 320 7.92 -28.90 -0.37
C LEU A 320 8.21 -30.39 -0.17
N ARG A 321 9.49 -30.74 -0.01
CA ARG A 321 9.91 -32.06 0.40
C ARG A 321 9.39 -32.26 1.82
N GLN A 322 8.13 -32.69 1.94
CA GLN A 322 7.68 -33.36 3.16
C GLN A 322 8.68 -34.49 3.36
N GLN A 323 9.44 -34.41 4.44
CA GLN A 323 10.26 -35.54 4.85
C GLN A 323 9.29 -36.69 5.07
N SER A 324 9.22 -37.61 4.11
CA SER A 324 8.51 -38.85 4.33
C SER A 324 9.17 -39.50 5.56
N PRO A 325 8.37 -39.99 6.53
CA PRO A 325 8.94 -40.76 7.63
C PRO A 325 9.71 -41.92 7.01
N LYS A 326 10.98 -42.06 7.42
CA LYS A 326 11.90 -43.10 6.95
C LYS A 326 11.15 -44.43 6.95
N LYS A 327 10.82 -44.96 5.76
CA LYS A 327 10.30 -46.32 5.64
C LYS A 327 11.41 -47.25 6.12
N LEU A 328 11.17 -47.90 7.26
CA LEU A 328 11.93 -49.04 7.74
C LEU A 328 11.94 -50.08 6.61
N ALA A 329 13.11 -50.33 6.04
CA ALA A 329 13.30 -51.43 5.10
C ALA A 329 13.22 -52.74 5.90
N LEU A 330 12.07 -53.41 5.87
CA LEU A 330 12.00 -54.81 6.27
C LEU A 330 12.65 -55.64 5.16
N ARG A 331 13.80 -56.19 5.49
CA ARG A 331 14.59 -57.10 4.67
C ARG A 331 13.91 -58.46 4.71
N ALA A 332 13.26 -58.85 3.61
CA ALA A 332 12.91 -60.25 3.35
C ALA A 332 13.60 -60.65 2.04
N GLY A 333 14.67 -61.42 2.19
CA GLY A 333 15.30 -62.07 1.06
C GLY A 333 14.41 -63.18 0.53
N ILE A 334 14.46 -63.42 -0.78
CA ILE A 334 14.66 -64.73 -1.38
C ILE A 334 15.24 -64.49 -2.78
N THR A 335 16.31 -65.23 -3.03
CA THR A 335 17.14 -65.30 -4.22
C THR A 335 16.43 -66.00 -5.37
N SER A 336 16.59 -65.52 -6.60
CA SER A 336 16.97 -66.37 -7.75
C SER A 336 17.18 -65.55 -9.03
N ASN A 337 18.37 -65.73 -9.59
CA ASN A 337 18.83 -65.30 -10.90
C ASN A 337 17.99 -65.93 -12.03
N ALA A 338 17.72 -65.18 -13.11
CA ALA A 338 17.90 -65.64 -14.50
C ALA A 338 17.59 -64.53 -15.52
N SER A 339 18.58 -64.23 -16.34
CA SER A 339 18.51 -63.43 -17.58
C SER A 339 17.95 -64.27 -18.75
N PRO A 340 17.70 -63.67 -19.93
CA PRO A 340 16.60 -64.03 -20.81
C PRO A 340 16.96 -65.04 -21.91
N THR A 341 15.98 -65.84 -22.34
CA THR A 341 16.07 -66.63 -23.58
C THR A 341 14.88 -66.36 -24.49
N LYS A 342 15.21 -65.87 -25.70
CA LYS A 342 14.33 -65.79 -26.87
C LYS A 342 13.95 -67.19 -27.32
N THR A 343 12.67 -67.44 -27.57
CA THR A 343 12.23 -68.52 -28.44
C THR A 343 11.05 -68.05 -29.31
N LYS A 344 11.27 -68.19 -30.62
CA LYS A 344 10.26 -68.11 -31.67
C LYS A 344 9.43 -69.39 -31.63
N THR A 345 8.11 -69.29 -31.71
CA THR A 345 7.25 -70.34 -32.26
C THR A 345 6.19 -69.73 -33.15
N ARG A 346 6.10 -70.29 -34.36
CA ARG A 346 5.13 -70.03 -35.42
C ARG A 346 3.91 -70.96 -35.26
N ASP A 347 2.85 -70.60 -35.98
CA ASP A 347 1.64 -71.37 -36.34
C ASP A 347 0.55 -71.38 -35.24
N ARG A 348 -0.74 -71.12 -35.48
CA ARG A 348 -1.60 -71.34 -36.68
C ARG A 348 -2.74 -70.31 -36.81
N LYS A 349 -3.25 -70.19 -38.05
CA LYS A 349 -4.40 -69.37 -38.51
C LYS A 349 -5.72 -69.67 -37.80
N ALA A 350 -6.47 -68.61 -37.51
CA ALA A 350 -7.93 -68.58 -37.60
C ALA A 350 -8.34 -67.21 -38.16
N GLU A 351 -8.93 -67.22 -39.36
CA GLU A 351 -9.51 -66.06 -40.02
C GLU A 351 -10.82 -65.68 -39.31
N ALA A 352 -10.94 -64.41 -38.94
CA ALA A 352 -12.22 -63.73 -38.74
C ALA A 352 -12.09 -62.33 -39.33
N HIS A 353 -12.78 -62.12 -40.45
CA HIS A 353 -12.97 -60.82 -41.07
C HIS A 353 -13.85 -59.94 -40.17
N SER A 354 -13.36 -58.75 -39.79
CA SER A 354 -14.20 -57.57 -39.61
C SER A 354 -13.34 -56.31 -39.62
N ASP A 355 -13.51 -55.51 -40.66
CA ASP A 355 -13.34 -54.05 -40.73
C ASP A 355 -12.44 -53.39 -39.66
N ARG A 356 -11.19 -53.11 -40.03
CA ARG A 356 -10.40 -52.09 -39.33
C ARG A 356 -10.87 -50.72 -39.81
N PRO A 357 -11.39 -49.83 -38.93
CA PRO A 357 -11.50 -48.44 -39.30
C PRO A 357 -10.08 -47.92 -39.52
N VAL A 358 -9.90 -47.14 -40.58
CA VAL A 358 -8.69 -46.34 -40.79
C VAL A 358 -8.58 -45.41 -39.59
N CYS A 359 -7.72 -45.75 -38.63
CA CYS A 359 -7.34 -44.82 -37.58
C CYS A 359 -6.55 -43.70 -38.25
N GLN A 360 -7.21 -42.57 -38.51
CA GLN A 360 -6.50 -41.31 -38.71
C GLN A 360 -5.65 -41.13 -37.45
N GLU A 361 -4.33 -41.02 -37.63
CA GLU A 361 -3.43 -40.56 -36.57
C GLU A 361 -3.87 -39.14 -36.22
N ILE A 362 -4.74 -39.01 -35.21
CA ILE A 362 -5.09 -37.73 -34.63
C ILE A 362 -3.80 -37.20 -33.99
N ASP A 363 -3.33 -36.05 -34.45
CA ASP A 363 -2.15 -35.38 -33.92
C ASP A 363 -2.31 -35.26 -32.40
N SER A 364 -1.30 -35.69 -31.63
CA SER A 364 -1.37 -35.68 -30.16
C SER A 364 -1.68 -34.29 -29.61
N ASN A 365 -1.31 -33.24 -30.34
CA ASN A 365 -1.62 -31.86 -30.00
C ASN A 365 -3.13 -31.55 -30.10
N GLU A 366 -3.82 -32.08 -31.12
CA GLU A 366 -5.26 -31.87 -31.33
C GLU A 366 -6.08 -32.62 -30.26
N LEU A 367 -5.63 -33.82 -29.88
CA LEU A 367 -6.25 -34.58 -28.80
C LEU A 367 -6.05 -33.90 -27.45
N GLU A 368 -4.85 -33.40 -27.16
CA GLU A 368 -4.59 -32.61 -25.95
C GLU A 368 -5.45 -31.34 -25.90
N GLU A 369 -5.63 -30.66 -27.03
CA GLU A 369 -6.44 -29.44 -27.12
C GLU A 369 -7.93 -29.73 -26.91
N ARG A 370 -8.45 -30.83 -27.47
CA ARG A 370 -9.83 -31.28 -27.23
C ARG A 370 -10.08 -31.69 -25.79
N VAL A 371 -9.12 -32.38 -25.17
CA VAL A 371 -9.19 -32.75 -23.74
C VAL A 371 -9.12 -31.51 -22.86
N ARG A 372 -8.28 -30.52 -23.21
CA ARG A 372 -8.25 -29.22 -22.52
C ARG A 372 -9.59 -28.52 -22.60
N GLN A 373 -10.21 -28.47 -23.78
CA GLN A 373 -11.51 -27.81 -23.97
C GLN A 373 -12.61 -28.51 -23.16
N SER A 374 -12.66 -29.84 -23.15
CA SER A 374 -13.66 -30.59 -22.36
C SER A 374 -13.48 -30.40 -20.87
N VAL A 375 -12.24 -30.48 -20.37
CA VAL A 375 -11.92 -30.27 -18.94
C VAL A 375 -12.21 -28.84 -18.52
N THR A 376 -11.93 -27.86 -19.39
CA THR A 376 -12.23 -26.45 -19.11
C THR A 376 -13.73 -26.21 -19.02
N LEU A 377 -14.53 -26.89 -19.85
CA LEU A 377 -16.00 -26.79 -19.83
C LEU A 377 -16.59 -27.43 -18.57
N GLU A 378 -16.16 -28.64 -18.21
CA GLU A 378 -16.60 -29.30 -16.98
C GLU A 378 -16.21 -28.54 -15.72
N LEU A 379 -14.98 -28.00 -15.69
CA LEU A 379 -14.52 -27.14 -14.60
C LEU A 379 -15.35 -25.87 -14.53
N GLY A 380 -15.68 -25.25 -15.68
CA GLY A 380 -16.54 -24.09 -15.76
C GLY A 380 -17.94 -24.33 -15.19
N ASN A 381 -18.55 -25.47 -15.52
CA ASN A 381 -19.86 -25.86 -14.99
C ASN A 381 -19.83 -26.12 -13.48
N THR A 382 -18.80 -26.81 -13.01
CA THR A 382 -18.61 -27.11 -11.57
C THR A 382 -18.35 -25.85 -10.78
N MET A 383 -17.51 -24.94 -11.31
CA MET A 383 -17.28 -23.62 -10.73
C MET A 383 -18.57 -22.82 -10.68
N LYS A 384 -19.32 -22.74 -11.78
CA LYS A 384 -20.59 -22.00 -11.80
C LYS A 384 -21.55 -22.47 -10.70
N ALA A 385 -21.74 -23.78 -10.55
CA ALA A 385 -22.58 -24.33 -9.48
C ALA A 385 -22.05 -24.00 -8.07
N GLY A 386 -20.72 -24.04 -7.88
CA GLY A 386 -20.09 -23.66 -6.61
C GLY A 386 -20.23 -22.16 -6.31
N ILE A 387 -20.13 -21.32 -7.34
CA ILE A 387 -20.29 -19.87 -7.28
C ILE A 387 -21.74 -19.52 -6.91
N ASP A 388 -22.72 -20.14 -7.55
CA ASP A 388 -24.15 -19.93 -7.27
C ASP A 388 -24.48 -20.30 -5.81
N LYS A 389 -23.91 -21.40 -5.31
CA LYS A 389 -24.04 -21.80 -3.91
C LYS A 389 -23.41 -20.78 -2.95
N TYR A 390 -22.17 -20.35 -3.24
CA TYR A 390 -21.49 -19.33 -2.44
C TYR A 390 -22.28 -18.03 -2.40
N TYR A 391 -22.87 -17.61 -3.52
CA TYR A 391 -23.71 -16.42 -3.56
C TYR A 391 -24.93 -16.48 -2.66
N TYR A 392 -25.59 -17.64 -2.61
CA TYR A 392 -26.72 -17.85 -1.73
C TYR A 392 -26.32 -17.69 -0.26
N GLU A 393 -25.21 -18.35 0.14
CA GLU A 393 -24.69 -18.28 1.50
C GLU A 393 -24.19 -16.86 1.86
N PHE A 394 -23.51 -16.19 0.92
CA PHE A 394 -23.00 -14.83 1.09
C PHE A 394 -24.14 -13.80 1.20
N ALA A 395 -25.17 -13.91 0.37
CA ALA A 395 -26.35 -13.03 0.46
C ALA A 395 -27.04 -13.17 1.81
N GLU A 396 -27.16 -14.39 2.33
CA GLU A 396 -27.73 -14.65 3.64
C GLU A 396 -26.86 -14.08 4.78
N ALA A 397 -25.53 -14.25 4.70
CA ALA A 397 -24.58 -13.67 5.65
C ALA A 397 -24.64 -12.13 5.65
N ARG A 398 -24.66 -11.50 4.47
CA ARG A 398 -24.77 -10.04 4.32
C ARG A 398 -26.07 -9.50 4.91
N GLN A 399 -27.19 -10.22 4.74
CA GLN A 399 -28.45 -9.84 5.35
C GLN A 399 -28.42 -9.93 6.88
N ARG A 400 -27.69 -10.90 7.44
CA ARG A 400 -27.46 -10.99 8.90
C ARG A 400 -26.62 -9.83 9.41
N GLU A 401 -25.52 -9.50 8.73
CA GLU A 401 -24.67 -8.35 9.09
C GLU A 401 -25.42 -7.03 9.00
N GLN A 402 -26.22 -6.82 7.96
CA GLN A 402 -27.01 -5.61 7.81
C GLN A 402 -28.01 -5.45 8.96
N LYS A 403 -28.68 -6.53 9.39
CA LYS A 403 -29.54 -6.52 10.58
C LYS A 403 -28.77 -6.18 11.86
N ILE A 404 -27.52 -6.62 11.99
CA ILE A 404 -26.66 -6.29 13.15
C ILE A 404 -26.26 -4.81 13.09
N MET A 405 -25.90 -4.31 11.91
CA MET A 405 -25.53 -2.92 11.71
C MET A 405 -26.70 -1.97 11.98
N ASP A 406 -27.90 -2.29 11.49
CA ASP A 406 -29.12 -1.52 11.74
C ASP A 406 -29.43 -1.44 13.25
N ARG A 407 -29.26 -2.55 13.98
CA ARG A 407 -29.40 -2.56 15.45
C ARG A 407 -28.35 -1.68 16.14
N ARG A 408 -27.11 -1.67 15.66
CA ARG A 408 -26.05 -0.79 16.18
C ARG A 408 -26.35 0.67 15.90
N LEU A 409 -26.84 0.99 14.69
CA LEU A 409 -27.22 2.35 14.31
C LEU A 409 -28.38 2.88 15.16
N ASP A 410 -29.37 2.04 15.47
CA ASP A 410 -30.46 2.39 16.39
C ASP A 410 -29.95 2.69 17.81
N LEU A 411 -29.03 1.87 18.32
CA LEU A 411 -28.39 2.11 19.63
C LEU A 411 -27.60 3.42 19.66
N ILE A 412 -26.79 3.68 18.63
CA ILE A 412 -26.01 4.92 18.52
C ILE A 412 -26.95 6.13 18.40
N SER A 413 -28.03 6.03 17.62
CA SER A 413 -29.01 7.10 17.48
C SER A 413 -29.66 7.45 18.82
N LYS A 414 -30.04 6.43 19.61
CA LYS A 414 -30.56 6.61 20.98
C LYS A 414 -29.55 7.28 21.90
N GLN A 415 -28.28 6.91 21.78
CA GLN A 415 -27.22 7.50 22.59
C GLN A 415 -26.98 8.97 22.24
N ILE A 416 -26.97 9.32 20.96
CA ILE A 416 -26.87 10.71 20.49
C ILE A 416 -28.06 11.53 20.99
N THR A 417 -29.30 11.01 20.91
CA THR A 417 -30.48 11.75 21.41
C THR A 417 -30.43 11.99 22.91
N ASN A 418 -29.92 11.03 23.69
CA ASN A 418 -29.74 11.19 25.13
C ASN A 418 -28.67 12.24 25.45
N GLU A 419 -27.53 12.22 24.75
CA GLU A 419 -26.49 13.23 24.92
C GLU A 419 -26.99 14.64 24.52
N GLN A 420 -27.78 14.75 23.45
CA GLN A 420 -28.37 16.02 23.05
C GLN A 420 -29.35 16.56 24.10
N ALA A 421 -30.17 15.68 24.71
CA ALA A 421 -31.07 16.08 25.78
C ALA A 421 -30.31 16.58 27.02
N LEU A 422 -29.27 15.86 27.44
CA LEU A 422 -28.39 16.26 28.55
C LEU A 422 -27.70 17.60 28.25
N ARG A 423 -27.24 17.80 27.01
CA ARG A 423 -26.59 19.04 26.59
C ARG A 423 -27.55 20.23 26.60
N GLN A 424 -28.79 20.05 26.13
CA GLN A 424 -29.82 21.10 26.21
C GLN A 424 -30.15 21.45 27.67
N GLU A 425 -30.18 20.47 28.57
CA GLU A 425 -30.39 20.74 29.99
C GLU A 425 -29.23 21.55 30.60
N ALA A 426 -27.99 21.21 30.24
CA ALA A 426 -26.81 21.96 30.66
C ALA A 426 -26.81 23.40 30.12
N GLU A 427 -27.19 23.60 28.86
CA GLU A 427 -27.30 24.94 28.25
C GLU A 427 -28.37 25.81 28.93
N ARG A 428 -29.50 25.23 29.34
CA ARG A 428 -30.52 25.94 30.14
C ARG A 428 -29.96 26.38 31.49
N LYS A 429 -29.32 25.47 32.22
CA LYS A 429 -28.69 25.79 33.51
C LYS A 429 -27.62 26.88 33.37
N LEU A 430 -26.84 26.86 32.29
CA LEU A 430 -25.86 27.90 32.00
C LEU A 430 -26.53 29.25 31.72
N ALA A 431 -27.63 29.28 30.96
CA ALA A 431 -28.38 30.51 30.71
C ALA A 431 -28.95 31.12 31.99
N ASP A 432 -29.50 30.30 32.89
CA ASP A 432 -30.02 30.74 34.19
C ASP A 432 -28.89 31.32 35.08
N ALA A 433 -27.73 30.65 35.10
CA ALA A 433 -26.56 31.14 35.82
C ALA A 433 -26.05 32.48 35.27
N LEU A 434 -26.00 32.64 33.94
CA LEU A 434 -25.61 33.90 33.30
C LEU A 434 -26.57 35.04 33.61
N SER A 435 -27.89 34.78 33.64
CA SER A 435 -28.90 35.76 34.05
C SER A 435 -28.68 36.20 35.50
N THR A 436 -28.40 35.24 36.39
CA THR A 436 -28.10 35.51 37.80
C THR A 436 -26.84 36.37 37.96
N ILE A 437 -25.77 36.06 37.20
CA ILE A 437 -24.54 36.85 37.19
C ILE A 437 -24.81 38.29 36.71
N ALA A 438 -25.66 38.47 35.69
CA ALA A 438 -25.99 39.81 35.19
C ALA A 438 -26.72 40.65 36.24
N LEU A 439 -27.66 40.05 37.00
CA LEU A 439 -28.34 40.72 38.10
C LEU A 439 -27.37 41.12 39.22
N LEU A 440 -26.49 40.20 39.63
CA LEU A 440 -25.46 40.48 40.64
C LEU A 440 -24.50 41.59 40.20
N ARG A 441 -24.17 41.67 38.90
CA ARG A 441 -23.35 42.76 38.36
C ARG A 441 -24.07 44.10 38.44
N ALA A 442 -25.34 44.17 38.05
CA ALA A 442 -26.14 45.39 38.15
C ALA A 442 -26.30 45.85 39.61
N GLU A 443 -26.47 44.92 40.55
CA GLU A 443 -26.52 45.22 41.98
C GLU A 443 -25.18 45.75 42.51
N ASN A 444 -24.06 45.12 42.13
CA ASN A 444 -22.72 45.61 42.48
C ASN A 444 -22.46 47.02 41.93
N GLU A 445 -22.87 47.31 40.70
CA GLU A 445 -22.76 48.67 40.13
C GLU A 445 -23.57 49.69 40.94
N ARG A 446 -24.80 49.32 41.34
CA ARG A 446 -25.65 50.18 42.19
C ARG A 446 -25.02 50.43 43.56
N LEU A 447 -24.52 49.39 44.22
CA LEU A 447 -23.84 49.51 45.52
C LEU A 447 -22.58 50.37 45.41
N THR A 448 -21.80 50.21 44.34
CA THR A 448 -20.60 51.02 44.08
C THR A 448 -20.97 52.49 43.89
N ALA A 449 -22.06 52.79 43.18
CA ALA A 449 -22.55 54.15 43.01
C ALA A 449 -23.01 54.79 44.33
N GLN A 450 -23.67 54.02 45.21
CA GLN A 450 -24.04 54.47 46.55
C GLN A 450 -22.83 54.74 47.44
N LEU A 451 -21.80 53.89 47.37
CA LEU A 451 -20.60 54.04 48.18
C LEU A 451 -19.79 55.27 47.73
N ASN A 452 -19.70 55.50 46.42
CA ASN A 452 -19.10 56.71 45.87
C ASN A 452 -19.86 57.97 46.28
N SER A 453 -21.21 57.96 46.27
CA SER A 453 -21.98 59.14 46.68
C SER A 453 -21.84 59.44 48.17
N GLN A 454 -21.81 58.41 49.03
CA GLN A 454 -21.51 58.56 50.45
C GLN A 454 -20.11 59.12 50.67
N THR A 455 -19.11 58.62 49.94
CA THR A 455 -17.71 59.10 50.04
C THR A 455 -17.58 60.57 49.62
N VAL A 456 -18.32 60.99 48.58
CA VAL A 456 -18.37 62.41 48.17
C VAL A 456 -19.06 63.26 49.23
N GLN A 457 -20.14 62.76 49.85
CA GLN A 457 -20.83 63.46 50.94
C GLN A 457 -19.91 63.61 52.16
N THR A 458 -19.21 62.56 52.59
CA THR A 458 -18.28 62.65 53.72
C THR A 458 -17.14 63.62 53.44
N HIS A 459 -16.54 63.57 52.24
CA HIS A 459 -15.47 64.51 51.89
C HIS A 459 -15.95 65.95 51.72
N THR A 460 -17.18 66.18 51.25
CA THR A 460 -17.75 67.55 51.20
C THR A 460 -18.10 68.07 52.59
N GLU A 461 -18.58 67.21 53.50
CA GLU A 461 -18.77 67.57 54.91
C GLU A 461 -17.45 67.88 55.61
N GLU A 462 -16.38 67.12 55.35
CA GLU A 462 -15.03 67.41 55.82
C GLU A 462 -14.48 68.72 55.26
N TYR A 463 -14.60 68.94 53.94
CA TYR A 463 -14.19 70.19 53.29
C TYR A 463 -14.94 71.42 53.85
N ASN A 464 -16.23 71.28 54.14
CA ASN A 464 -17.04 72.36 54.73
C ASN A 464 -16.71 72.60 56.21
N LYS A 465 -16.28 71.56 56.95
CA LYS A 465 -15.71 71.73 58.29
C LYS A 465 -14.36 72.46 58.27
N GLU A 466 -13.50 72.18 57.28
CA GLU A 466 -12.20 72.84 57.12
C GLU A 466 -12.30 74.29 56.59
N ASN A 467 -13.29 74.59 55.74
CA ASN A 467 -13.51 75.93 55.15
C ASN A 467 -14.60 76.77 55.83
N SER A 468 -14.90 76.50 57.10
CA SER A 468 -15.74 77.39 57.91
C SER A 468 -15.10 78.79 58.01
N PRO A 469 -15.86 79.90 57.85
CA PRO A 469 -15.32 81.25 57.71
C PRO A 469 -14.83 81.80 59.05
N ALA A 470 -13.65 81.36 59.49
CA ALA A 470 -13.02 81.92 60.70
C ALA A 470 -11.48 81.96 60.67
N LYS A 471 -10.80 81.55 59.59
CA LYS A 471 -9.35 81.77 59.44
C LYS A 471 -8.99 82.24 58.04
N ALA A 472 -9.25 83.53 57.80
CA ALA A 472 -8.72 84.26 56.66
C ALA A 472 -7.22 84.53 56.81
N THR A 473 -6.59 84.81 55.66
CA THR A 473 -5.34 85.55 55.44
C THR A 473 -4.01 84.86 55.75
N LYS A 474 -3.43 84.22 54.71
CA LYS A 474 -2.15 84.67 54.13
C LYS A 474 -1.93 84.00 52.78
N PHE A 475 -1.96 84.81 51.72
CA PHE A 475 -1.48 84.41 50.40
C PHE A 475 0.01 84.05 50.48
N GLY A 476 0.35 82.84 50.02
CA GLY A 476 1.70 82.34 49.95
C GLY A 476 1.79 80.97 49.30
N ARG A 477 1.92 80.97 47.95
CA ARG A 477 2.73 80.04 47.14
C ARG A 477 2.53 78.53 47.32
N LEU A 478 1.96 77.86 46.31
CA LEU A 478 2.50 76.60 45.76
C LEU A 478 1.72 76.21 44.49
N GLU A 479 2.35 76.40 43.34
CA GLU A 479 2.03 75.65 42.13
C GLU A 479 2.31 74.18 42.40
N ILE A 480 1.31 73.33 42.29
CA ILE A 480 1.49 71.93 41.86
C ILE A 480 0.38 71.66 40.85
N SER A 481 0.74 71.68 39.58
CA SER A 481 -0.07 71.09 38.53
C SER A 481 0.20 69.59 38.51
N PRO A 482 -0.80 68.71 38.74
CA PRO A 482 -0.68 67.33 38.31
C PRO A 482 -0.95 67.33 36.80
N SER A 483 0.14 67.24 36.04
CA SER A 483 0.15 66.97 34.61
C SER A 483 -0.95 65.99 34.20
N LYS A 484 -1.76 66.36 33.21
CA LYS A 484 -2.78 65.52 32.55
C LYS A 484 -2.23 64.17 32.06
N ARG A 485 -0.91 63.93 32.10
CA ARG A 485 -0.29 62.63 31.81
C ARG A 485 -0.45 61.60 32.95
N THR A 486 -0.49 62.01 34.23
CA THR A 486 -0.57 61.03 35.34
C THR A 486 -1.98 60.44 35.47
N VAL A 487 -3.02 61.27 35.32
CA VAL A 487 -4.42 60.81 35.33
C VAL A 487 -4.72 59.91 34.12
N ARG A 488 -4.12 60.19 32.95
CA ARG A 488 -4.30 59.37 31.76
C ARG A 488 -3.55 58.04 31.83
N ARG A 489 -2.43 57.98 32.55
CA ARG A 489 -1.66 56.74 32.78
C ARG A 489 -2.38 55.79 33.76
N LEU A 490 -2.97 56.34 34.82
CA LEU A 490 -3.78 55.56 35.77
C LEU A 490 -5.08 55.01 35.16
N LEU A 491 -5.71 55.76 34.24
CA LEU A 491 -6.87 55.28 33.49
C LEU A 491 -6.51 54.24 32.41
N GLN A 492 -5.29 54.27 31.86
CA GLN A 492 -4.82 53.26 30.92
C GLN A 492 -4.37 51.97 31.62
N GLU A 493 -3.71 52.04 32.78
CA GLU A 493 -3.31 50.83 33.52
C GLU A 493 -4.53 50.06 34.05
N SER A 494 -5.58 50.75 34.50
CA SER A 494 -6.84 50.12 34.92
C SER A 494 -7.64 49.44 33.78
N THR A 495 -7.44 49.84 32.52
CA THR A 495 -8.20 49.28 31.39
C THR A 495 -7.50 48.09 30.73
N TYR A 496 -6.19 47.90 30.94
CA TYR A 496 -5.46 46.74 30.43
C TYR A 496 -5.60 45.49 31.31
N ASP A 497 -5.75 45.65 32.64
CA ASP A 497 -5.92 44.49 33.54
C ASP A 497 -7.28 43.78 33.36
N ILE A 498 -8.31 44.48 32.86
CA ILE A 498 -9.66 43.90 32.68
C ILE A 498 -9.79 43.15 31.33
N LEU A 499 -8.90 43.42 30.37
CA LEU A 499 -8.94 42.77 29.04
C LEU A 499 -7.90 41.62 28.89
N GLY A 500 -7.00 41.44 29.85
CA GLY A 500 -5.95 40.42 29.83
C GLY A 500 -6.37 39.00 30.25
N GLU A 501 -7.47 38.83 30.97
CA GLU A 501 -7.91 37.51 31.49
C GLU A 501 -8.87 36.74 30.56
N ARG A 502 -9.09 37.18 29.31
CA ARG A 502 -10.05 36.54 28.39
C ARG A 502 -9.47 35.82 27.17
N LEU A 503 -8.17 35.55 27.17
CA LEU A 503 -7.53 34.68 26.18
C LEU A 503 -6.53 33.75 26.86
N ASN A 504 -7.04 32.63 27.37
CA ASN A 504 -6.36 31.32 27.43
C ASN A 504 -7.40 30.23 27.56
#